data_AF-E5BIP2-F1
#
_entry.id   AF-E5BIP2-F1
#
_cell.length_a   1.000
_cell.length_b   1.000
_cell.length_c   1.000
_cell.angle_alpha   90.00
_cell.angle_beta   90.00
_cell.angle_gamma   90.00
#
_symmetry.space_group_name_H-M   'P 1'
#
loop_
_entity.id
_entity.type
_entity.pdbx_description
1 polymer ?
#
loop_
_entity_poly.entity_id
_entity_poly.type
_entity_poly.pdbx_seq_one_letter_code
_entity_poly.pdbx_strand_id
1 'polypeptide(L)'
;MAIPSKGPISLNDIRQNLGVYGPISLNDYRVRALAKKPSGTISLKDCYKQSAENVYKLVVERNGDGDYGYALGRLGSITPQKLNGKTITFFFAYDSYITLKTQDTKPYFKEVTLEYEDRVITLQQANYTKYRYFGYDDYIIKKIQSSVGKGIEIRLTAKE
;
A
#
# COMPACT_ATOMS: atom_id res chain seq x y z
N MET A 1 -3.62 -10.73 4.87
CA MET A 1 -2.77 -11.93 4.93
C MET A 1 -1.99 -11.99 3.64
N ALA A 2 -0.70 -12.31 3.68
CA ALA A 2 0.03 -12.66 2.46
C ALA A 2 -0.59 -13.94 1.86
N ILE A 3 -0.68 -14.02 0.54
CA ILE A 3 -1.17 -15.24 -0.11
C ILE A 3 -0.16 -16.37 0.18
N PRO A 4 -0.62 -17.54 0.66
CA PRO A 4 0.27 -18.66 0.93
C PRO A 4 1.14 -19.00 -0.29
N SER A 5 2.38 -19.40 -0.06
CA SER A 5 3.33 -19.75 -1.12
C SER A 5 3.16 -21.19 -1.64
N LYS A 6 2.37 -22.00 -0.93
CA LYS A 6 2.04 -23.40 -1.20
C LYS A 6 0.84 -23.82 -0.35
N GLY A 7 0.18 -24.92 -0.72
CA GLY A 7 -1.01 -25.44 -0.02
C GLY A 7 -2.31 -24.79 -0.49
N PRO A 8 -3.46 -25.16 0.08
CA PRO A 8 -4.76 -24.68 -0.38
C PRO A 8 -4.83 -23.14 -0.32
N ILE A 9 -5.35 -22.54 -1.39
CA ILE A 9 -5.65 -21.11 -1.51
C ILE A 9 -7.12 -20.98 -1.90
N SER A 10 -7.80 -19.98 -1.34
CA SER A 10 -9.19 -19.66 -1.66
C SER A 10 -9.34 -18.25 -2.22
N LEU A 11 -10.48 -18.00 -2.87
CA LEU A 11 -10.90 -16.62 -3.22
C LEU A 11 -11.04 -15.75 -1.97
N ASN A 12 -11.37 -16.32 -0.82
CA ASN A 12 -11.43 -15.55 0.41
C ASN A 12 -10.04 -15.06 0.85
N ASP A 13 -8.99 -15.88 0.68
CA ASP A 13 -7.61 -15.48 0.96
C ASP A 13 -7.16 -14.36 0.03
N ILE A 14 -7.48 -14.48 -1.26
CA ILE A 14 -7.22 -13.44 -2.26
C ILE A 14 -7.99 -12.16 -1.91
N ARG A 15 -9.27 -12.26 -1.54
CA ARG A 15 -10.10 -11.13 -1.13
C ARG A 15 -9.52 -10.42 0.08
N GLN A 16 -9.06 -11.18 1.08
CA GLN A 16 -8.41 -10.66 2.27
C GLN A 16 -7.03 -10.08 1.99
N ASN A 17 -6.30 -10.62 1.00
CA ASN A 17 -5.03 -10.07 0.53
C ASN A 17 -5.25 -8.72 -0.18
N LEU A 18 -6.25 -8.65 -1.07
CA LEU A 18 -6.68 -7.45 -1.78
C LEU A 18 -7.35 -6.41 -0.87
N GLY A 19 -7.76 -6.79 0.34
CA GLY A 19 -8.41 -5.89 1.30
C GLY A 19 -9.77 -5.36 0.83
N VAL A 20 -10.48 -6.11 -0.01
CA VAL A 20 -11.77 -5.69 -0.58
C VAL A 20 -12.96 -6.38 0.10
N TYR A 21 -14.09 -5.67 0.17
CA TYR A 21 -15.37 -6.20 0.65
C TYR A 21 -16.25 -6.61 -0.55
N GLY A 22 -17.12 -7.60 -0.33
CA GLY A 22 -18.00 -8.14 -1.37
C GLY A 22 -17.41 -9.34 -2.13
N PRO A 23 -18.22 -9.96 -3.01
CA PRO A 23 -17.80 -11.12 -3.80
C PRO A 23 -16.70 -10.74 -4.79
N ILE A 24 -15.76 -11.67 -4.99
CA ILE A 24 -14.74 -11.60 -6.05
C ILE A 24 -14.74 -12.91 -6.84
N SER A 25 -14.23 -12.86 -8.07
CA SER A 25 -14.03 -14.06 -8.91
C SER A 25 -12.65 -14.04 -9.53
N LEU A 26 -12.22 -15.16 -10.12
CA LEU A 26 -10.95 -15.22 -10.85
C LEU A 26 -10.91 -14.28 -12.06
N ASN A 27 -12.06 -13.96 -12.64
CA ASN A 27 -12.15 -13.02 -13.76
C ASN A 27 -12.21 -11.55 -13.33
N ASP A 28 -12.27 -11.27 -12.03
CA ASP A 28 -12.21 -9.92 -11.51
C ASP A 28 -10.87 -9.27 -11.89
N TYR A 29 -10.94 -8.02 -12.38
CA TYR A 29 -9.74 -7.31 -12.82
C TYR A 29 -8.67 -7.21 -11.71
N ARG A 30 -9.08 -7.12 -10.44
CA ARG A 30 -8.18 -7.05 -9.27
C ARG A 30 -7.44 -8.37 -9.05
N VAL A 31 -8.14 -9.49 -9.25
CA VAL A 31 -7.56 -10.84 -9.13
C VAL A 31 -6.64 -11.13 -10.31
N ARG A 32 -7.00 -10.69 -11.52
CA ARG A 32 -6.15 -10.80 -12.71
C ARG A 32 -4.88 -9.95 -12.62
N ALA A 33 -4.98 -8.74 -12.08
CA ALA A 33 -3.83 -7.88 -11.80
C ALA A 33 -2.88 -8.55 -10.79
N LEU A 34 -3.42 -9.05 -9.67
CA LEU A 34 -2.68 -9.85 -8.70
C LEU A 34 -1.99 -11.07 -9.34
N ALA A 35 -2.68 -11.79 -10.22
CA ALA A 35 -2.16 -12.97 -10.92
C ALA A 35 -1.24 -12.63 -12.11
N LYS A 36 -1.04 -11.34 -12.44
CA LYS A 36 -0.31 -10.86 -13.64
C LYS A 36 -0.79 -11.52 -14.94
N LYS A 37 -2.10 -11.76 -15.04
CA LYS A 37 -2.76 -12.44 -16.17
C LYS A 37 -3.99 -11.66 -16.64
N PRO A 38 -3.81 -10.62 -17.47
CA PRO A 38 -4.90 -9.77 -17.93
C PRO A 38 -5.91 -10.51 -18.82
N SER A 39 -5.48 -11.58 -19.50
CA SER A 39 -6.33 -12.40 -20.36
C SER A 39 -5.97 -13.89 -20.26
N GLY A 40 -6.78 -14.74 -20.88
CA GLY A 40 -6.57 -16.19 -20.90
C GLY A 40 -6.95 -16.89 -19.59
N THR A 41 -6.61 -18.18 -19.54
CA THR A 41 -6.94 -19.07 -18.43
C THR A 41 -6.20 -18.64 -17.16
N ILE A 42 -6.99 -18.45 -16.11
CA ILE A 42 -6.52 -18.07 -14.77
C ILE A 42 -6.98 -19.12 -13.76
N SER A 43 -6.14 -19.36 -12.77
CA SER A 43 -6.36 -20.28 -11.67
C SER A 43 -5.93 -19.62 -10.36
N LEU A 44 -6.41 -20.13 -9.23
CA LEU A 44 -5.98 -19.62 -7.92
C LEU A 44 -4.48 -19.76 -7.70
N LYS A 45 -3.84 -20.76 -8.32
CA LYS A 45 -2.40 -20.98 -8.22
C LYS A 45 -1.58 -19.86 -8.86
N ASP A 46 -2.16 -19.14 -9.82
CA ASP A 46 -1.49 -17.98 -10.43
C ASP A 46 -1.34 -16.82 -9.44
N CYS A 47 -2.13 -16.81 -8.36
CA CYS A 47 -2.01 -15.86 -7.26
C CYS A 47 -0.98 -16.30 -6.20
N TYR A 48 -0.42 -17.53 -6.26
CA TYR A 48 0.58 -17.97 -5.29
C TYR A 48 1.83 -17.11 -5.36
N LYS A 49 2.38 -16.78 -4.17
CA LYS A 49 3.57 -15.94 -4.04
C LYS A 49 3.40 -14.54 -4.67
N GLN A 50 2.25 -14.23 -5.24
CA GLN A 50 1.85 -12.88 -5.58
C GLN A 50 1.35 -12.28 -4.27
N SER A 51 2.06 -11.29 -3.74
CA SER A 51 1.34 -10.24 -3.03
C SER A 51 0.47 -9.54 -4.08
N ALA A 52 -0.69 -8.99 -3.70
CA ALA A 52 -1.28 -7.90 -4.48
C ALA A 52 -0.10 -7.04 -4.93
N GLU A 53 0.02 -6.76 -6.24
CA GLU A 53 1.00 -5.78 -6.66
C GLU A 53 0.89 -4.66 -5.65
N ASN A 54 2.03 -4.31 -5.04
CA ASN A 54 2.12 -3.43 -3.89
C ASN A 54 1.64 -2.00 -4.23
N VAL A 55 0.80 -1.84 -5.25
CA VAL A 55 0.10 -0.66 -5.72
C VAL A 55 -1.04 -0.36 -4.77
N TYR A 56 -0.94 0.79 -4.12
CA TYR A 56 -1.93 1.38 -3.26
C TYR A 56 -2.53 2.58 -3.99
N LYS A 57 -3.86 2.60 -4.06
CA LYS A 57 -4.62 3.80 -4.38
C LYS A 57 -4.68 4.67 -3.14
N LEU A 58 -4.03 5.81 -3.18
CA LEU A 58 -3.99 6.80 -2.12
C LEU A 58 -4.82 8.02 -2.55
N VAL A 59 -5.88 8.31 -1.80
CA VAL A 59 -6.56 9.61 -1.85
C VAL A 59 -5.99 10.46 -0.74
N VAL A 60 -5.33 11.54 -1.13
CA VAL A 60 -4.63 12.47 -0.23
C VAL A 60 -5.59 13.57 0.16
N GLU A 61 -5.74 13.82 1.46
CA GLU A 61 -6.48 14.96 2.00
C GLU A 61 -5.56 15.84 2.83
N ARG A 62 -5.91 17.13 2.92
CA ARG A 62 -5.15 18.11 3.69
C ARG A 62 -5.66 18.14 5.14
N ASN A 63 -4.76 18.12 6.11
CA ASN A 63 -5.11 18.44 7.50
C ASN A 63 -4.92 19.95 7.79
N GLY A 64 -5.44 20.42 8.93
CA GLY A 64 -5.29 21.81 9.36
C GLY A 64 -3.84 22.25 9.65
N ASP A 65 -2.90 21.31 9.73
CA ASP A 65 -1.50 21.53 10.12
C ASP A 65 -0.54 21.55 8.91
N GLY A 66 -1.07 21.48 7.68
CA GLY A 66 -0.26 21.48 6.45
C GLY A 66 0.30 20.12 6.04
N ASP A 67 -0.10 19.03 6.69
CA ASP A 67 0.16 17.69 6.19
C ASP A 67 -0.86 17.27 5.12
N TYR A 68 -0.39 16.45 4.19
CA TYR A 68 -1.18 15.93 3.08
C TYR A 68 -1.11 14.41 3.07
N GLY A 69 -2.23 13.72 3.23
CA GLY A 69 -2.19 12.26 3.21
C GLY A 69 -3.47 11.54 3.61
N TYR A 70 -3.27 10.39 4.23
CA TYR A 70 -4.28 9.49 4.77
C TYR A 70 -4.06 9.29 6.27
N ALA A 71 -5.12 9.44 7.07
CA ALA A 71 -5.17 8.97 8.45
C ALA A 71 -6.49 8.21 8.68
N LEU A 72 -6.37 6.98 9.17
CA LEU A 72 -7.50 6.07 9.36
C LEU A 72 -8.61 6.73 10.19
N GLY A 73 -9.82 6.77 9.63
CA GLY A 73 -11.01 7.32 10.27
C GLY A 73 -11.05 8.85 10.38
N ARG A 74 -10.08 9.56 9.81
CA ARG A 74 -10.00 11.03 9.89
C ARG A 74 -9.95 11.73 8.54
N LEU A 75 -9.09 11.27 7.62
CA LEU A 75 -8.85 11.95 6.35
C LEU A 75 -8.27 11.01 5.28
N GLY A 76 -8.62 11.25 4.03
CA GLY A 76 -8.15 10.50 2.87
C GLY A 76 -8.56 9.03 2.87
N SER A 77 -8.00 8.26 1.94
CA SER A 77 -8.12 6.80 1.94
C SER A 77 -6.87 6.15 1.34
N ILE A 78 -6.55 4.93 1.77
CA ILE A 78 -5.53 4.10 1.13
C ILE A 78 -6.11 2.70 0.89
N THR A 79 -5.98 2.17 -0.32
CA THR A 79 -6.50 0.85 -0.70
C THR A 79 -5.47 0.10 -1.55
N PRO A 80 -5.05 -1.12 -1.17
CA PRO A 80 -5.48 -1.87 0.03
C PRO A 80 -4.99 -1.23 1.34
N GLN A 81 -5.60 -1.57 2.48
CA GLN A 81 -5.17 -1.01 3.79
C GLN A 81 -4.09 -1.84 4.49
N LYS A 82 -3.56 -2.89 3.86
CA LYS A 82 -2.59 -3.80 4.49
C LYS A 82 -1.28 -3.81 3.74
N LEU A 83 -0.17 -3.64 4.47
CA LEU A 83 1.21 -3.85 4.03
C LEU A 83 1.75 -5.06 4.77
N ASN A 84 2.08 -6.14 4.05
CA ASN A 84 2.48 -7.44 4.63
C ASN A 84 1.59 -7.90 5.80
N GLY A 85 0.27 -7.70 5.67
CA GLY A 85 -0.70 -8.09 6.70
C GLY A 85 -0.90 -7.09 7.84
N LYS A 86 -0.04 -6.07 7.98
CA LYS A 86 -0.19 -4.99 8.96
C LYS A 86 -1.06 -3.87 8.39
N THR A 87 -2.00 -3.39 9.19
CA THR A 87 -2.89 -2.29 8.78
C THR A 87 -2.09 -0.99 8.70
N ILE A 88 -2.18 -0.28 7.57
CA ILE A 88 -1.67 1.09 7.43
C ILE A 88 -2.66 2.01 8.13
N THR A 89 -2.19 2.71 9.16
CA THR A 89 -3.00 3.63 9.96
C THR A 89 -2.79 5.08 9.55
N PHE A 90 -1.67 5.35 8.87
CA PHE A 90 -1.23 6.70 8.56
C PHE A 90 -0.27 6.72 7.37
N PHE A 91 -0.45 7.65 6.44
CA PHE A 91 0.49 7.93 5.35
C PHE A 91 0.45 9.41 5.01
N PHE A 92 1.46 10.19 5.38
CA PHE A 92 1.50 11.65 5.19
C PHE A 92 2.74 12.08 4.44
N ALA A 93 2.60 13.14 3.63
CA ALA A 93 3.69 13.95 3.11
C ALA A 93 3.58 15.38 3.67
N TYR A 94 4.70 15.89 4.17
CA TYR A 94 4.92 17.27 4.58
C TYR A 94 6.15 17.79 3.83
N ASP A 95 6.34 19.11 3.77
CA ASP A 95 7.33 19.81 2.92
C ASP A 95 8.73 19.18 2.83
N SER A 96 9.17 18.50 3.88
CA SER A 96 10.50 17.89 3.97
C SER A 96 10.51 16.40 4.32
N TYR A 97 9.35 15.75 4.48
CA TYR A 97 9.31 14.34 4.87
C TYR A 97 8.04 13.60 4.45
N ILE A 98 8.18 12.28 4.30
CA ILE A 98 7.05 11.34 4.18
C ILE A 98 7.04 10.44 5.41
N THR A 99 5.88 10.20 6.01
CA THR A 99 5.70 9.27 7.14
C THR A 99 4.66 8.22 6.81
N LEU A 100 5.01 6.95 6.99
CA LEU A 100 4.08 5.81 7.00
C LEU A 100 3.98 5.27 8.42
N LYS A 101 2.77 5.01 8.92
CA LYS A 101 2.55 4.23 10.14
C LYS A 101 1.69 3.01 9.90
N THR A 102 2.04 1.93 10.59
CA THR A 102 1.25 0.71 10.68
C THR A 102 0.74 0.47 12.09
N GLN A 103 -0.21 -0.44 12.25
CA GLN A 103 -0.71 -0.87 13.56
C GLN A 103 0.37 -1.60 14.37
N ASP A 104 0.41 -1.36 15.69
CA ASP A 104 1.37 -1.95 16.65
C ASP A 104 1.31 -3.48 16.70
N THR A 105 2.11 -4.12 15.85
CA THR A 105 2.30 -5.57 15.83
C THR A 105 3.75 -5.88 15.49
N LYS A 106 4.48 -6.56 16.38
CA LYS A 106 5.79 -7.15 16.04
C LYS A 106 5.60 -8.32 15.05
N PRO A 107 6.59 -8.66 14.20
CA PRO A 107 7.88 -7.98 13.97
C PRO A 107 7.72 -6.67 13.16
N TYR A 108 8.66 -5.74 13.28
CA TYR A 108 8.69 -4.50 12.48
C TYR A 108 9.30 -4.76 11.09
N PHE A 109 9.11 -3.85 10.14
CA PHE A 109 9.77 -3.92 8.84
C PHE A 109 11.19 -3.36 8.96
N LYS A 110 12.19 -4.10 8.51
CA LYS A 110 13.58 -3.61 8.44
C LYS A 110 13.73 -2.52 7.39
N GLU A 111 12.98 -2.64 6.30
CA GLU A 111 13.03 -1.73 5.18
C GLU A 111 11.62 -1.55 4.61
N VAL A 112 11.26 -0.30 4.33
CA VAL A 112 10.07 0.03 3.56
C VAL A 112 10.48 0.95 2.42
N THR A 113 10.08 0.64 1.19
CA THR A 113 10.28 1.52 0.03
C THR A 113 8.93 2.02 -0.46
N LEU A 114 8.93 3.27 -0.94
CA LEU A 114 7.84 3.86 -1.68
C LEU A 114 8.32 4.15 -3.09
N GLU A 115 7.57 3.67 -4.07
CA GLU A 115 7.76 3.98 -5.48
C GLU A 115 6.56 4.79 -5.97
N TYR A 116 6.85 5.85 -6.72
CA TYR A 116 5.86 6.70 -7.35
C TYR A 116 6.37 7.14 -8.72
N GLU A 117 5.59 6.87 -9.76
CA GLU A 117 6.01 7.03 -11.16
C GLU A 117 7.33 6.27 -11.43
N ASP A 118 8.42 7.00 -11.72
CA ASP A 118 9.75 6.47 -12.01
C ASP A 118 10.74 6.59 -10.84
N ARG A 119 10.27 7.02 -9.66
CA ARG A 119 11.11 7.28 -8.49
C ARG A 119 10.86 6.29 -7.36
N VAL A 120 11.93 5.96 -6.64
CA VAL A 120 11.89 5.09 -5.47
C VAL A 120 12.62 5.77 -4.31
N ILE A 121 11.99 5.78 -3.14
CA ILE A 121 12.57 6.25 -1.88
C ILE A 121 12.51 5.16 -0.82
N THR A 122 13.46 5.18 0.10
CA THR A 122 13.47 4.28 1.26
C THR A 122 13.03 5.06 2.50
N LEU A 123 11.99 4.55 3.17
CA LEU A 123 11.48 5.05 4.44
C LEU A 123 12.27 4.37 5.57
N GLN A 124 13.09 5.13 6.27
CA GLN A 124 13.86 4.66 7.41
C GLN A 124 12.96 4.42 8.61
N GLN A 125 13.25 3.38 9.39
CA GLN A 125 12.51 3.12 10.62
C GLN A 125 12.75 4.25 11.63
N ALA A 126 11.68 4.95 12.03
CA ALA A 126 11.72 5.96 13.09
C ALA A 126 11.37 5.35 14.46
N ASN A 127 10.46 4.36 14.49
CA ASN A 127 10.18 3.51 15.66
C ASN A 127 9.45 2.22 15.20
N TYR A 128 8.93 1.41 16.13
CA TYR A 128 8.29 0.12 15.83
C TYR A 128 7.15 0.17 14.80
N THR A 129 6.39 1.27 14.75
CA THR A 129 5.23 1.42 13.85
C THR A 129 5.40 2.51 12.82
N LYS A 130 6.47 3.31 12.89
CA LYS A 130 6.64 4.52 12.10
C LYS A 130 7.89 4.44 11.23
N TYR A 131 7.71 4.73 9.94
CA TYR A 131 8.75 4.81 8.93
C TYR A 131 8.75 6.20 8.31
N ARG A 132 9.92 6.76 8.04
CA ARG A 132 10.06 8.14 7.57
C ARG A 132 11.15 8.28 6.50
N TYR A 133 10.84 9.06 5.49
CA TYR A 133 11.79 9.56 4.50
C TYR A 133 11.93 11.07 4.73
N PHE A 134 13.14 11.61 4.61
CA PHE A 134 13.40 13.04 4.64
C PHE A 134 13.94 13.46 3.28
N GLY A 135 13.33 14.46 2.67
CA GLY A 135 13.69 14.98 1.35
C GLY A 135 13.08 16.35 1.15
N TYR A 136 13.83 17.40 1.46
CA TYR A 136 13.39 18.76 1.19
C TYR A 136 13.30 18.97 -0.33
N ASP A 137 12.26 19.66 -0.80
CA ASP A 137 12.03 19.92 -2.23
C ASP A 137 11.86 18.67 -3.12
N ASP A 138 11.61 17.51 -2.52
CA ASP A 138 11.50 16.24 -3.23
C ASP A 138 10.28 16.18 -4.18
N TYR A 139 10.50 15.61 -5.37
CA TYR A 139 9.49 15.48 -6.41
C TYR A 139 8.28 14.67 -5.96
N ILE A 140 8.49 13.55 -5.25
CA ILE A 140 7.41 12.68 -4.81
C ILE A 140 6.54 13.44 -3.81
N ILE A 141 7.15 14.16 -2.87
CA ILE A 141 6.42 15.00 -1.89
C ILE A 141 5.54 16.02 -2.62
N LYS A 142 6.11 16.81 -3.52
CA LYS A 142 5.38 17.83 -4.28
C LYS A 142 4.22 17.24 -5.09
N LYS A 143 4.37 16.04 -5.64
CA LYS A 143 3.32 15.35 -6.40
C LYS A 143 2.20 14.83 -5.52
N ILE A 144 2.53 14.25 -4.36
CA ILE A 144 1.52 13.82 -3.37
C ILE A 144 0.72 15.05 -2.90
N GLN A 145 1.40 16.14 -2.53
CA GLN A 145 0.77 17.37 -2.05
C GLN A 145 -0.11 18.05 -3.12
N SER A 146 0.29 18.02 -4.40
CA SER A 146 -0.53 18.58 -5.50
C SER A 146 -1.69 17.67 -5.94
N SER A 147 -1.78 16.46 -5.40
CA SER A 147 -2.83 15.48 -5.69
C SER A 147 -3.96 15.46 -4.66
N VAL A 148 -4.09 16.50 -3.83
CA VAL A 148 -5.18 16.61 -2.84
C VAL A 148 -6.55 16.45 -3.49
N GLY A 149 -7.40 15.63 -2.89
CA GLY A 149 -8.73 15.28 -3.40
C GLY A 149 -8.70 14.37 -4.63
N LYS A 150 -7.52 13.95 -5.11
CA LYS A 150 -7.34 13.04 -6.24
C LYS A 150 -6.77 11.70 -5.74
N GLY A 151 -7.17 10.62 -6.42
CA GLY A 151 -6.55 9.32 -6.22
C GLY A 151 -5.26 9.20 -7.01
N ILE A 152 -4.17 8.84 -6.34
CA ILE A 152 -2.89 8.48 -6.97
C ILE A 152 -2.53 7.03 -6.69
N GLU A 153 -1.71 6.45 -7.54
CA GLU A 153 -1.16 5.10 -7.34
C GLU A 153 0.28 5.21 -6.86
N ILE A 154 0.56 4.63 -5.69
CA ILE A 154 1.90 4.47 -5.13
C ILE A 154 2.21 3.00 -4.97
N ARG A 155 3.48 2.61 -4.98
CA ARG A 155 3.91 1.24 -4.69
C ARG A 155 4.63 1.19 -3.34
N LEU A 156 4.18 0.37 -2.39
CA LEU A 156 4.82 0.20 -1.07
C LEU A 156 5.38 -1.22 -0.90
N THR A 157 6.70 -1.36 -0.78
CA THR A 157 7.31 -2.67 -0.50
C THR A 157 7.90 -2.68 0.90
N ALA A 158 7.71 -3.77 1.65
CA ALA A 158 8.27 -3.93 2.98
C ALA A 158 9.01 -5.27 3.13
N LYS A 159 10.17 -5.23 3.81
CA LYS A 159 10.98 -6.40 4.17
C LYS A 159 10.98 -6.58 5.69
N GLU A 160 10.80 -7.81 6.16
CA GLU A 160 10.81 -8.20 7.59
C GLU A 160 12.22 -8.57 8.11
#